data_AF-A0A7S1UPM5-F1
#
_entry.id   AF-A0A7S1UPM5-F1
#
_cell.length_a   1.000
_cell.length_b   1.000
_cell.length_c   1.000
_cell.angle_alpha   90.00
_cell.angle_beta   90.00
_cell.angle_gamma   90.00
#
_symmetry.space_group_name_H-M   'P 1'
#
loop_
_entity.id
_entity.type
_entity.pdbx_description
1 polymer ?
#
loop_
_entity_poly.entity_id
_entity_poly.type
_entity_poly.pdbx_seq_one_letter_code
_entity_poly.pdbx_strand_id
1 'polypeptide(L)'
;FGFVATNRDGWTSVIFPNEAELEYYKRQSDDYKPRGFIMMCFVKCDWGKCPTGTLDFATFDKLDILLNGKRVVDKQRVGGPNCGFLRHDHGMSFDPDEKGQYEMKVRVGLWDDDKP
;
A
#
# COMPACT_ATOMS: atom_id res chain seq x y z
N PHE A 1 -4.05 9.61 1.73
CA PHE A 1 -5.04 8.79 0.99
C PHE A 1 -5.27 7.46 1.72
N GLY A 2 -6.40 6.77 1.45
CA GLY A 2 -6.70 5.43 1.95
C GLY A 2 -7.64 4.70 0.99
N PHE A 3 -7.61 3.37 0.97
CA PHE A 3 -8.48 2.53 0.14
C PHE A 3 -8.81 1.22 0.87
N VAL A 4 -9.83 0.51 0.41
CA VAL A 4 -10.29 -0.77 0.97
C VAL A 4 -10.11 -1.85 -0.10
N ALA A 5 -9.54 -2.98 0.29
CA ALA A 5 -9.42 -4.18 -0.54
C ALA A 5 -9.94 -5.39 0.25
N THR A 6 -10.72 -6.25 -0.42
CA THR A 6 -11.25 -7.48 0.19
C THR A 6 -10.79 -8.72 -0.59
N ASN A 7 -10.89 -9.89 0.03
CA ASN A 7 -10.57 -11.17 -0.63
C ASN A 7 -11.52 -11.52 -1.81
N ARG A 8 -12.63 -10.79 -1.98
CA ARG A 8 -13.60 -10.99 -3.07
C ARG A 8 -13.28 -10.19 -4.31
N ASP A 9 -12.47 -9.14 -4.19
CA ASP A 9 -12.24 -8.17 -5.27
C ASP A 9 -11.18 -8.62 -6.27
N GLY A 10 -10.45 -9.70 -5.98
CA GLY A 10 -9.26 -10.07 -6.73
C GLY A 10 -8.18 -9.00 -6.56
N TRP A 11 -7.82 -8.30 -7.64
CA TRP A 11 -6.89 -7.18 -7.57
C TRP A 11 -7.64 -5.86 -7.43
N THR A 12 -7.47 -5.19 -6.29
CA THR A 12 -7.89 -3.81 -6.07
C THR A 12 -6.74 -2.88 -6.43
N SER A 13 -6.98 -1.84 -7.23
CA SER A 13 -5.97 -0.86 -7.63
C SER A 13 -6.26 0.52 -7.05
N VAL A 14 -5.23 1.26 -6.68
CA VAL A 14 -5.28 2.68 -6.33
C VAL A 14 -4.14 3.41 -7.01
N ILE A 15 -4.43 4.62 -7.51
CA ILE A 15 -3.43 5.52 -8.06
C ILE A 15 -3.21 6.66 -7.07
N PHE A 16 -1.95 6.91 -6.70
CA PHE A 16 -1.57 7.99 -5.79
C PHE A 16 -0.23 8.65 -6.19
N PRO A 17 -0.02 9.94 -5.92
CA PRO A 17 -1.06 10.90 -5.58
C PRO A 17 -2.13 10.99 -6.66
N ASN A 18 -3.38 11.29 -6.28
CA ASN A 18 -4.43 11.58 -7.26
C ASN A 18 -4.16 12.92 -7.98
N GLU A 19 -4.97 13.29 -8.97
CA GLU A 19 -4.74 14.52 -9.75
C GLU A 19 -4.70 15.79 -8.90
N ALA A 20 -5.60 15.91 -7.91
CA ALA A 20 -5.67 17.07 -7.02
C ALA A 20 -4.46 17.15 -6.07
N GLU A 21 -4.02 16.01 -5.52
CA GLU A 21 -2.80 15.90 -4.70
C GLU A 21 -1.56 16.25 -5.54
N LEU A 22 -1.49 15.74 -6.77
CA LEU A 22 -0.39 16.02 -7.70
C LEU A 22 -0.31 17.50 -8.06
N GLU A 23 -1.45 18.14 -8.34
CA GLU A 23 -1.53 19.59 -8.59
C GLU A 23 -1.08 20.38 -7.35
N TYR A 24 -1.52 19.98 -6.16
CA TYR A 24 -1.07 20.59 -4.92
C TYR A 24 0.45 20.47 -4.74
N TYR A 25 1.04 19.29 -4.95
CA TYR A 25 2.49 19.10 -4.79
C TYR A 25 3.31 19.87 -5.83
N LYS A 26 2.88 19.89 -7.09
CA LYS A 26 3.54 20.67 -8.16
C LYS A 26 3.53 22.17 -7.88
N ARG A 27 2.48 22.70 -7.22
CA ARG A 27 2.46 24.11 -6.78
C ARG A 27 3.45 24.42 -5.66
N GLN A 28 3.83 23.42 -4.86
CA GLN A 28 4.78 23.60 -3.76
C GLN A 28 6.23 23.42 -4.21
N SER A 29 6.47 22.72 -5.32
CA SER A 29 7.80 22.48 -5.87
C SER A 29 7.74 22.29 -7.38
N ASP A 30 8.40 23.19 -8.11
CA ASP A 30 8.48 23.16 -9.58
C ASP A 30 9.14 21.89 -10.14
N ASP A 31 9.90 21.15 -9.31
CA ASP A 31 10.56 19.88 -9.68
C ASP A 31 10.05 18.69 -8.86
N TYR A 32 8.73 18.59 -8.66
CA TYR A 32 8.12 17.44 -8.00
C TYR A 32 8.42 16.13 -8.77
N LYS A 33 9.47 15.45 -8.34
CA LYS A 33 9.88 14.11 -8.78
C LYS A 33 9.74 13.17 -7.59
N PRO A 34 8.56 12.57 -7.38
CA PRO A 34 8.36 11.71 -6.23
C PRO A 34 9.09 10.40 -6.48
N ARG A 35 10.40 10.36 -6.21
CA ARG A 35 11.17 9.13 -6.09
C ARG A 35 11.40 8.89 -4.61
N GLY A 36 11.06 7.71 -4.12
CA GLY A 36 11.33 7.42 -2.72
C GLY A 36 10.63 6.22 -2.16
N PHE A 37 10.43 6.29 -0.85
CA PHE A 37 9.90 5.20 -0.04
C PHE A 37 8.38 5.28 0.00
N ILE A 38 7.72 4.17 -0.30
CA ILE A 38 6.28 4.05 -0.11
C ILE A 38 6.03 3.44 1.26
N MET A 39 5.30 4.15 2.11
CA MET A 39 4.85 3.67 3.41
C MET A 39 3.39 3.24 3.31
N MET A 40 3.09 2.04 3.80
CA MET A 40 1.73 1.54 3.92
C MET A 40 1.38 1.42 5.39
N CYS A 41 0.18 1.88 5.75
CA CYS A 41 -0.36 1.79 7.09
C CYS A 41 -1.69 1.02 7.07
N PHE A 42 -1.82 0.05 7.97
CA PHE A 42 -3.10 -0.59 8.23
C PHE A 42 -3.92 0.28 9.19
N VAL A 43 -5.23 0.31 8.97
CA VAL A 43 -6.16 1.01 9.87
C VAL A 43 -6.01 0.41 11.27
N LYS A 44 -5.78 1.27 12.26
CA LYS A 44 -5.83 0.87 13.66
C LYS A 44 -7.28 0.81 14.10
N CYS A 45 -7.73 -0.36 14.53
CA CYS A 45 -9.05 -0.49 15.12
C CYS A 45 -9.03 0.05 16.56
N ASP A 46 -10.14 0.67 16.98
CA ASP A 46 -10.27 1.20 18.33
C ASP A 46 -10.07 0.09 19.37
N TRP A 47 -9.09 0.29 20.25
CA TRP A 47 -8.74 -0.65 21.32
C TRP A 47 -8.48 -2.09 20.84
N GLY A 48 -8.03 -2.28 19.59
CA GLY A 48 -7.74 -3.61 19.03
C GLY A 48 -8.99 -4.42 18.68
N LYS A 49 -10.19 -3.84 18.75
CA LYS A 49 -11.45 -4.49 18.35
C LYS A 49 -11.65 -4.41 16.85
N CYS A 50 -10.78 -5.03 16.09
CA CYS A 50 -10.99 -5.16 14.66
C CYS A 50 -12.14 -6.13 14.37
N PRO A 51 -13.01 -5.82 13.39
CA PRO A 51 -13.89 -6.84 12.83
C PRO A 51 -13.08 -8.07 12.43
N THR A 52 -13.65 -9.26 12.67
CA THR A 52 -13.04 -10.53 12.25
C THR A 52 -12.66 -10.47 10.77
N GLY A 53 -11.44 -10.92 10.44
CA GLY A 53 -10.91 -10.90 9.08
C GLY A 53 -10.22 -9.59 8.66
N THR A 54 -10.17 -8.58 9.52
CA THR A 54 -9.36 -7.38 9.24
C THR A 54 -7.89 -7.71 9.28
N LEU A 55 -7.15 -7.27 8.26
CA LEU A 55 -5.71 -7.47 8.17
C LEU A 55 -4.95 -6.38 8.92
N ASP A 56 -3.85 -6.80 9.52
CA ASP A 56 -2.88 -5.94 10.18
C ASP A 56 -1.46 -6.18 9.67
N PHE A 57 -0.51 -5.50 10.30
CA PHE A 57 0.90 -5.59 9.97
C PHE A 57 1.49 -7.00 10.14
N ALA A 58 0.95 -7.82 11.07
CA ALA A 58 1.39 -9.19 11.27
C ALA A 58 0.91 -10.11 10.13
N THR A 59 -0.23 -9.79 9.51
CA THR A 59 -0.82 -10.56 8.40
C THR A 59 -0.41 -10.11 6.99
N PHE A 60 0.62 -9.28 6.86
CA PHE A 60 1.04 -8.74 5.56
C PHE A 60 1.49 -9.80 4.56
N ASP A 61 2.02 -10.92 5.03
CA ASP A 61 2.38 -12.09 4.22
C ASP A 61 1.18 -12.67 3.44
N LYS A 62 -0.04 -12.28 3.81
CA LYS A 62 -1.30 -12.67 3.16
C LYS A 62 -1.74 -11.69 2.06
N LEU A 63 -0.96 -10.65 1.83
CA LEU A 63 -1.18 -9.69 0.75
C LEU A 63 -0.24 -9.97 -0.41
N ASP A 64 -0.78 -9.93 -1.62
CA ASP A 64 0.02 -9.77 -2.83
C ASP A 64 -0.07 -8.31 -3.25
N ILE A 65 1.07 -7.62 -3.30
CA ILE A 65 1.12 -6.19 -3.59
C ILE A 65 2.05 -5.95 -4.78
N LEU A 66 1.53 -5.23 -5.77
CA LEU A 66 2.31 -4.70 -6.88
C LEU A 66 2.32 -3.18 -6.81
N LEU A 67 3.48 -2.58 -7.03
CA LEU A 67 3.64 -1.14 -7.11
C LEU A 67 4.32 -0.80 -8.43
N ASN A 68 3.59 -0.15 -9.34
CA ASN A 68 4.01 0.08 -10.72
C ASN A 68 4.51 -1.23 -11.40
N GLY A 69 3.80 -2.33 -11.16
CA GLY A 69 4.17 -3.66 -11.66
C GLY A 69 5.32 -4.36 -10.92
N LYS A 70 6.07 -3.66 -10.05
CA LYS A 70 7.09 -4.28 -9.21
C LYS A 70 6.45 -4.98 -8.02
N ARG A 71 6.80 -6.24 -7.79
CA ARG A 71 6.27 -6.99 -6.65
C ARG A 71 6.91 -6.52 -5.36
N VAL A 72 6.07 -6.21 -4.38
CA VAL A 72 6.50 -5.96 -3.02
C VAL A 72 6.71 -7.31 -2.35
N VAL A 73 7.91 -7.52 -1.79
CA VAL A 73 8.32 -8.79 -1.19
C VAL A 73 8.39 -8.72 0.32
N ASP A 74 8.47 -7.51 0.89
CA ASP A 74 8.62 -7.32 2.32
C ASP A 74 8.23 -5.89 2.75
N LYS A 75 8.25 -5.64 4.06
CA LYS A 75 8.07 -4.34 4.68
C LYS A 75 9.08 -4.10 5.80
N GLN A 76 9.63 -2.89 5.87
CA GLN A 76 10.41 -2.43 7.00
C GLN A 76 9.51 -1.63 7.94
N ARG A 77 9.34 -2.10 9.17
CA ARG A 77 8.54 -1.40 10.19
C ARG A 77 9.14 -0.03 10.51
N VAL A 78 8.28 0.98 10.59
CA VAL A 78 8.63 2.34 11.00
C VAL A 78 7.82 2.65 12.26
N GLY A 79 8.44 3.34 13.23
CA GLY A 79 7.88 3.55 14.59
C GLY A 79 6.36 3.67 14.65
N GLY A 80 5.73 2.79 15.44
CA GLY A 80 4.27 2.63 15.52
C GLY A 80 3.82 1.18 15.30
N PRO A 81 2.56 0.83 15.64
CA PRO A 81 2.09 -0.55 15.51
C PRO A 81 1.78 -0.99 14.07
N ASN A 82 1.41 -0.08 13.17
CA ASN A 82 0.68 -0.47 11.95
C ASN A 82 1.23 0.07 10.61
N CYS A 83 2.41 0.69 10.60
CA CYS A 83 2.99 1.27 9.39
C CYS A 83 4.37 0.65 9.05
N GLY A 84 4.67 0.55 7.77
CA GLY A 84 6.00 0.16 7.30
C GLY A 84 6.29 0.60 5.88
N PHE A 85 7.57 0.80 5.59
CA PHE A 85 8.05 1.02 4.23
C PHE A 85 8.00 -0.28 3.45
N LEU A 86 7.48 -0.22 2.24
CA LEU A 86 7.43 -1.35 1.34
C LEU A 86 8.81 -1.60 0.72
N ARG A 87 9.12 -2.86 0.45
CA ARG A 87 10.38 -3.31 -0.13
C ARG A 87 10.10 -4.28 -1.27
N HIS A 88 10.84 -4.14 -2.36
CA HIS A 88 10.94 -5.14 -3.42
C HIS A 88 12.32 -5.81 -3.37
N ASP A 89 12.55 -6.80 -4.22
CA ASP A 89 13.79 -7.58 -4.32
C ASP A 89 15.08 -6.75 -4.48
N HIS A 90 15.02 -5.60 -5.13
CA HIS A 90 16.18 -4.73 -5.36
C HIS A 90 16.24 -3.50 -4.43
N GLY A 91 15.37 -3.37 -3.42
CA GLY A 91 15.43 -2.28 -2.45
C GLY A 91 14.07 -1.73 -2.02
N MET A 92 14.07 -0.54 -1.41
CA MET A 92 12.87 0.10 -0.84
C MET A 92 12.42 1.36 -1.60
N SER A 93 13.16 1.76 -2.64
CA SER A 93 12.79 2.91 -3.46
C SER A 93 11.97 2.46 -4.65
N PHE A 94 10.89 3.17 -4.91
CA PHE A 94 10.09 2.96 -6.11
C PHE A 94 10.18 4.19 -7.00
N ASP A 95 10.01 3.95 -8.31
CA ASP A 95 9.98 5.00 -9.32
C ASP A 95 8.51 5.20 -9.73
N PRO A 96 8.03 6.46 -9.83
CA PRO A 96 6.69 6.75 -10.29
C PRO A 96 6.57 6.49 -11.80
N ASP A 97 5.36 6.53 -12.32
CA ASP A 97 5.10 6.59 -13.76
C ASP A 97 5.49 7.95 -14.37
N GLU A 98 5.25 8.10 -15.68
CA GLU A 98 5.55 9.33 -16.42
C GLU A 98 4.79 10.57 -15.92
N LYS A 99 3.69 10.37 -15.18
CA LYS A 99 2.90 11.45 -14.59
C LYS A 99 3.35 11.81 -13.18
N GLY A 100 4.30 11.06 -12.60
CA GLY A 100 4.71 11.20 -11.21
C GLY A 100 3.76 10.50 -10.24
N GLN A 101 3.02 9.47 -10.70
CA GLN A 101 2.06 8.72 -9.90
C GLN A 101 2.52 7.27 -9.68
N TYR A 102 1.90 6.63 -8.69
CA TYR A 102 2.10 5.24 -8.34
C TYR A 102 0.76 4.52 -8.46
N GLU A 103 0.74 3.41 -9.19
CA GLU A 103 -0.32 2.43 -9.14
C GLU A 103 0.06 1.33 -8.13
N MET A 104 -0.69 1.24 -7.04
CA MET A 104 -0.62 0.10 -6.12
C MET A 104 -1.79 -0.82 -6.37
N LYS A 105 -1.49 -2.08 -6.69
CA LYS A 105 -2.45 -3.17 -6.74
C LYS A 105 -2.27 -4.03 -5.52
N VAL A 106 -3.37 -4.34 -4.84
CA VAL A 106 -3.40 -5.25 -3.70
C VAL A 106 -4.40 -6.36 -4.00
N ARG A 107 -4.00 -7.59 -3.71
CA ARG A 107 -4.89 -8.75 -3.67
C ARG A 107 -4.76 -9.40 -2.31
N VAL A 108 -5.90 -9.62 -1.67
CA VAL A 108 -5.98 -10.34 -0.40
C VAL A 108 -6.11 -11.83 -0.68
N GLY A 109 -5.21 -12.64 -0.10
CA GLY A 109 -5.28 -14.10 -0.24
C GLY A 109 -6.56 -14.71 0.36
N LEU A 110 -7.01 -15.84 -0.20
CA LEU A 110 -8.09 -16.66 0.36
C LEU A 110 -7.58 -17.49 1.54
N TRP A 111 -8.42 -17.66 2.56
CA TRP A 111 -8.10 -18.33 3.82
C TRP A 111 -8.69 -19.74 3.81
N ASP A 112 -8.01 -20.72 4.42
CA ASP A 112 -8.57 -22.06 4.62
C ASP A 112 -9.71 -22.08 5.66
N ASP A 113 -9.75 -21.11 6.58
CA ASP A 113 -10.84 -20.94 7.55
C ASP A 113 -12.13 -20.33 6.95
N ASP A 114 -12.08 -19.91 5.67
CA ASP A 114 -13.24 -19.44 4.89
C ASP A 114 -13.87 -20.56 4.03
N LYS A 115 -13.41 -21.81 4.17
CA LYS A 115 -14.13 -22.96 3.59
C LYS A 115 -15.42 -23.20 4.40
N PRO A 116 -16.60 -23.22 3.76
CA PRO A 116 -17.87 -23.48 4.44
C PRO A 116 -17.91 -24.86 5.08
#